data_AF-A0AAW3UXV7-F1
#
_entry.id   AF-A0AAW3UXV7-F1
#
_cell.length_a   1.000
_cell.length_b   1.000
_cell.length_c   1.000
_cell.angle_alpha   90.00
_cell.angle_beta   90.00
_cell.angle_gamma   90.00
#
_symmetry.space_group_name_H-M   'P 1'
#
loop_
_entity.id
_entity.type
_entity.pdbx_description
1 polymer ?
#
loop_
_entity_poly.entity_id
_entity_poly.type
_entity_poly.pdbx_seq_one_letter_code
_entity_poly.pdbx_strand_id
1 'polypeptide(L)'
;MTKLADWNAALELFREDYRLPFVAPEFAAYLAVSIELTTPVLLVLGLATRPVALVLLGMTTVIEVFVYPQAWPTHIEWAAMLLVLLCRGAGKWSLDYLLYRRFHSRPASNGPTR
;
A
#
# COMPACT_ATOMS: atom_id res chain seq x y z
N MET A 1 -4.03 18.35 2.64
CA MET A 1 -5.11 18.47 3.65
C MET A 1 -6.41 19.07 3.10
N THR A 2 -6.63 19.07 1.78
CA THR A 2 -7.82 19.68 1.13
C THR A 2 -8.91 18.67 0.74
N LYS A 3 -8.57 17.38 0.58
CA LYS A 3 -9.54 16.34 0.19
C LYS A 3 -10.60 15.99 1.26
N LEU A 4 -10.32 16.26 2.54
CA LEU A 4 -11.24 16.00 3.66
C LEU A 4 -12.16 17.19 3.96
N ALA A 5 -11.77 18.40 3.54
CA ALA A 5 -12.55 19.61 3.80
C ALA A 5 -13.64 19.83 2.74
N ASP A 6 -13.43 19.34 1.52
CA ASP A 6 -14.39 19.50 0.43
C ASP A 6 -14.42 18.26 -0.48
N TRP A 7 -15.34 17.35 -0.18
CA TRP A 7 -15.53 16.10 -0.93
C TRP A 7 -15.88 16.37 -2.41
N ASN A 8 -16.58 17.48 -2.69
CA ASN A 8 -16.92 17.86 -4.06
C ASN A 8 -15.68 18.26 -4.85
N ALA A 9 -14.74 18.98 -4.25
CA ALA A 9 -13.47 19.33 -4.89
C ALA A 9 -12.62 18.09 -5.21
N ALA A 10 -12.64 17.05 -4.35
CA ALA A 10 -11.97 15.78 -4.63
C ALA A 10 -12.62 15.05 -5.83
N LEU A 11 -13.95 15.01 -5.88
CA LEU A 11 -14.69 14.42 -7.01
C LEU A 11 -14.44 15.17 -8.32
N GLU A 12 -14.39 16.50 -8.27
CA GLU A 12 -14.13 17.35 -9.43
C GLU A 12 -12.70 17.14 -9.96
N LEU A 13 -11.70 16.98 -9.08
CA LEU A 13 -10.33 16.64 -9.48
C LEU A 13 -10.24 15.29 -10.20
N PHE A 14 -10.96 14.27 -9.69
CA PHE A 14 -10.99 12.96 -10.34
C PHE A 14 -11.78 12.97 -11.67
N ARG A 15 -12.76 13.86 -11.79
CA ARG A 15 -13.65 13.97 -12.97
C ARG A 15 -13.03 14.80 -14.09
N GLU A 16 -12.44 15.94 -13.76
CA GLU A 16 -11.94 16.91 -14.74
C GLU A 16 -10.45 16.74 -15.03
N ASP A 17 -9.61 16.55 -14.00
CA ASP A 17 -8.15 16.50 -14.15
C ASP A 17 -7.61 15.08 -14.33
N TYR A 18 -8.05 14.11 -13.54
CA TYR A 18 -7.45 12.76 -13.58
C TYR A 18 -8.02 11.85 -14.65
N ARG A 19 -9.31 12.02 -15.02
CA ARG A 19 -9.97 11.36 -16.15
C ARG A 19 -9.59 9.88 -16.34
N LEU A 20 -9.66 9.10 -15.26
CA LEU A 20 -9.30 7.68 -15.31
C LEU A 20 -10.23 6.93 -16.29
N PRO A 21 -9.69 6.32 -17.37
CA PRO A 21 -10.53 5.80 -18.46
C PRO A 21 -11.33 4.54 -18.09
N PHE A 22 -10.94 3.83 -17.03
CA PHE A 22 -11.48 2.51 -16.69
C PHE A 22 -12.22 2.46 -15.36
N VAL A 23 -12.29 3.56 -14.60
CA VAL A 23 -12.83 3.56 -13.24
C VAL A 23 -13.73 4.78 -13.04
N ALA A 24 -14.93 4.56 -12.48
CA ALA A 24 -15.83 5.66 -12.13
C ALA A 24 -15.13 6.62 -11.12
N PRO A 25 -15.19 7.95 -11.33
CA PRO A 25 -14.52 8.93 -10.47
C PRO A 25 -14.83 8.76 -8.99
N GLU A 26 -16.08 8.42 -8.63
CA GLU A 26 -16.47 8.20 -7.23
C GLU A 26 -15.70 7.01 -6.63
N PHE A 27 -15.63 5.89 -7.36
CA PHE A 27 -14.93 4.70 -6.88
C PHE A 27 -13.42 4.93 -6.80
N ALA A 28 -12.84 5.63 -7.77
CA ALA A 28 -11.43 5.98 -7.75
C ALA A 28 -11.08 6.90 -6.57
N ALA A 29 -11.94 7.87 -6.26
CA ALA A 29 -11.77 8.75 -5.09
C ALA A 29 -11.82 7.96 -3.77
N TYR A 30 -12.81 7.08 -3.59
CA TYR A 30 -12.90 6.23 -2.39
C TYR A 30 -11.68 5.32 -2.24
N LEU A 31 -11.24 4.69 -3.33
CA LEU A 31 -10.08 3.81 -3.32
C LEU A 31 -8.80 4.60 -2.97
N ALA A 32 -8.59 5.74 -3.61
CA ALA A 32 -7.41 6.58 -3.38
C ALA A 32 -7.35 7.06 -1.92
N VAL A 33 -8.46 7.56 -1.37
CA VAL A 33 -8.52 8.01 0.03
C VAL A 33 -8.30 6.84 1.00
N SER A 34 -8.88 5.68 0.70
CA SER A 34 -8.68 4.48 1.53
C SER A 34 -7.22 4.06 1.55
N ILE A 35 -6.55 4.04 0.40
CA ILE A 35 -5.12 3.73 0.28
C ILE A 35 -4.29 4.82 1.00
N GLU A 36 -4.61 6.09 0.82
CA GLU A 36 -3.89 7.22 1.43
C GLU A 36 -3.94 7.17 2.98
N LEU A 37 -5.04 6.69 3.56
CA LEU A 37 -5.21 6.59 5.02
C LEU A 37 -4.69 5.29 5.62
N THR A 38 -4.94 4.15 4.98
CA THR A 38 -4.66 2.83 5.57
C THR A 38 -3.21 2.40 5.37
N THR A 39 -2.67 2.68 4.19
CA THR A 39 -1.40 2.10 3.74
C THR A 39 -0.18 2.63 4.49
N PRO A 40 -0.07 3.94 4.81
CA PRO A 40 1.01 4.46 5.65
C PRO A 40 0.99 3.87 7.05
N VAL A 41 -0.20 3.71 7.64
CA VAL A 41 -0.36 3.11 8.98
C VAL A 41 0.10 1.66 8.98
N LEU A 42 -0.30 0.88 7.98
CA LEU A 42 0.12 -0.52 7.84
C LEU A 42 1.63 -0.65 7.57
N LEU A 43 2.22 0.22 6.76
CA LEU A 43 3.67 0.26 6.54
C LEU A 43 4.45 0.56 7.82
N VAL A 44 4.01 1.56 8.60
CA VAL A 44 4.67 1.95 9.87
C VAL A 44 4.57 0.83 10.90
N LEU A 45 3.41 0.17 10.99
CA LEU A 45 3.21 -0.99 11.86
C LEU A 45 3.93 -2.25 11.34
N GLY A 46 4.43 -2.22 10.10
CA GLY A 46 5.05 -3.35 9.43
C GLY A 46 4.10 -4.53 9.30
N LEU A 47 2.79 -4.30 9.16
CA LEU A 47 1.77 -5.34 9.00
C LEU A 47 1.45 -5.54 7.52
N ALA A 48 1.35 -6.78 7.08
CA ALA A 48 1.07 -7.17 5.70
C ALA A 48 1.90 -6.38 4.66
N THR A 49 3.20 -6.21 4.90
CA THR A 49 4.03 -5.23 4.15
C THR A 49 4.14 -5.56 2.67
N ARG A 50 4.11 -6.84 2.31
CA ARG A 50 4.14 -7.29 0.91
C ARG A 50 2.87 -6.90 0.13
N PRO A 51 1.65 -7.27 0.56
CA PRO A 51 0.44 -6.85 -0.14
C PRO A 51 0.26 -5.33 -0.11
N VAL A 52 0.64 -4.66 0.99
CA VAL A 52 0.65 -3.20 1.07
C VAL A 52 1.58 -2.57 0.02
N ALA A 53 2.81 -3.09 -0.14
CA ALA A 53 3.73 -2.61 -1.17
C ALA A 53 3.19 -2.85 -2.59
N LEU A 54 2.48 -3.96 -2.84
CA LEU A 54 1.81 -4.21 -4.12
C LEU A 54 0.69 -3.20 -4.40
N VAL A 55 -0.13 -2.89 -3.41
CA VAL A 55 -1.21 -1.88 -3.55
C VAL A 55 -0.62 -0.52 -3.89
N LEU A 56 0.47 -0.11 -3.22
CA LEU A 56 1.15 1.15 -3.53
C LEU A 56 1.78 1.15 -4.91
N LEU A 57 2.45 0.07 -5.32
CA LEU A 57 3.01 -0.05 -6.68
C LEU A 57 1.92 0.04 -7.76
N GLY A 58 0.77 -0.59 -7.52
CA GLY A 58 -0.39 -0.49 -8.41
C GLY A 58 -0.91 0.95 -8.50
N MET A 59 -1.06 1.63 -7.38
CA MET A 59 -1.46 3.05 -7.35
C MET A 59 -0.44 3.95 -8.06
N THR A 60 0.86 3.76 -7.82
CA THR A 60 1.93 4.50 -8.50
C THR A 60 1.90 4.28 -10.02
N THR A 61 1.63 3.06 -10.47
CA THR A 61 1.52 2.73 -11.90
C THR A 61 0.31 3.43 -12.53
N VAL A 62 -0.84 3.46 -11.84
CA VAL A 62 -2.02 4.17 -12.31
C VAL A 62 -1.75 5.68 -12.41
N ILE A 63 -1.07 6.26 -11.42
CA ILE A 63 -0.71 7.69 -11.44
C ILE A 63 0.25 8.00 -12.58
N GLU A 64 1.29 7.19 -12.78
CA GLU A 64 2.26 7.37 -13.87
C GLU A 64 1.59 7.28 -15.25
N VAL A 65 0.75 6.26 -15.47
CA VAL A 65 0.17 6.02 -16.80
C VAL A 65 -0.95 7.00 -17.14
N PHE A 66 -1.81 7.33 -16.16
CA PHE A 66 -3.07 8.03 -16.44
C PHE A 66 -3.14 9.46 -15.91
N VAL A 67 -2.29 9.85 -14.95
CA VAL A 67 -2.44 11.13 -14.25
C VAL A 67 -1.26 12.07 -14.51
N TYR A 68 -0.04 11.67 -14.17
CA TYR A 68 1.16 12.52 -14.26
C TYR A 68 2.34 11.79 -14.92
N PRO A 69 2.27 11.51 -16.24
CA PRO A 69 3.32 10.76 -16.95
C PRO A 69 4.66 11.50 -17.07
N GLN A 70 4.69 12.80 -16.79
CA GLN A 70 5.94 13.58 -16.79
C GLN A 70 6.66 13.54 -15.43
N ALA A 71 6.03 13.01 -14.39
CA ALA A 71 6.61 12.85 -13.06
C ALA A 71 7.36 11.50 -12.88
N TRP A 72 7.73 10.87 -13.99
CA TRP A 72 8.43 9.57 -14.04
C TRP A 72 9.66 9.45 -13.11
N PRO A 73 10.51 10.48 -12.89
CA PRO A 73 11.68 10.32 -12.02
C PRO A 73 11.27 10.06 -10.57
N THR A 74 10.21 10.74 -10.10
CA THR A 74 9.66 10.61 -8.75
C THR A 74 8.98 9.26 -8.58
N HIS A 75 8.21 8.81 -9.59
CA HIS A 75 7.52 7.52 -9.52
C HIS A 75 8.49 6.33 -9.53
N ILE A 76 9.61 6.41 -10.25
CA ILE A 76 10.66 5.39 -10.21
C ILE A 76 11.31 5.31 -8.83
N GLU A 77 11.58 6.44 -8.18
CA GLU A 77 12.13 6.46 -6.82
C GLU A 77 11.22 5.73 -5.84
N TRP A 78 9.92 6.06 -5.85
CA TRP A 78 8.92 5.39 -5.02
C TRP A 78 8.82 3.89 -5.36
N ALA A 79 8.76 3.56 -6.65
CA ALA A 79 8.68 2.17 -7.10
C ALA A 79 9.92 1.36 -6.65
N ALA A 80 11.12 1.93 -6.71
CA ALA A 80 12.34 1.27 -6.25
C ALA A 80 12.28 0.96 -4.75
N MET A 81 11.86 1.93 -3.93
CA MET A 81 11.70 1.73 -2.48
C MET A 81 10.64 0.66 -2.17
N LEU A 82 9.50 0.69 -2.88
CA LEU A 82 8.43 -0.28 -2.72
C LEU A 82 8.81 -1.69 -3.18
N LEU A 83 9.59 -1.81 -4.27
CA LEU A 83 10.13 -3.09 -4.74
C LEU A 83 11.10 -3.69 -3.72
N VAL A 84 11.91 -2.88 -3.05
CA VAL A 84 12.76 -3.37 -1.95
C VAL A 84 11.90 -3.93 -0.82
N LEU A 85 10.83 -3.23 -0.43
CA LEU A 85 9.88 -3.71 0.59
C LEU A 85 9.13 -4.98 0.15
N LEU A 86 8.79 -5.10 -1.14
CA LEU A 86 8.15 -6.27 -1.71
C LEU A 86 9.07 -7.50 -1.67
N CYS A 87 10.33 -7.33 -2.11
CA CYS A 87 11.32 -8.40 -2.16
C CYS A 87 11.82 -8.80 -0.76
N ARG A 88 12.18 -7.84 0.10
CA ARG A 88 12.76 -8.12 1.44
C ARG A 88 11.70 -8.34 2.53
N GLY A 89 10.47 -7.80 2.37
CA GLY A 89 9.47 -7.73 3.45
C GLY A 89 9.88 -6.74 4.56
N ALA A 90 9.02 -6.53 5.57
CA ALA A 90 9.30 -5.59 6.68
C ALA A 90 10.34 -6.07 7.72
N GLY A 91 11.17 -7.05 7.38
CA GLY A 91 12.28 -7.50 8.23
C GLY A 91 11.85 -8.12 9.57
N LYS A 92 12.83 -8.34 10.46
CA LYS A 92 12.66 -9.06 11.74
C LYS A 92 11.91 -8.28 12.83
N TRP A 93 11.66 -6.99 12.62
CA TRP A 93 10.97 -6.08 13.55
C TRP A 93 9.49 -5.86 13.20
N SER A 94 9.04 -6.44 12.09
CA SER A 94 7.65 -6.41 11.65
C SER A 94 6.72 -7.15 12.61
N LEU A 95 5.51 -6.61 12.82
CA LEU A 95 4.43 -7.32 13.52
C LEU A 95 4.08 -8.64 12.80
N ASP A 96 4.24 -8.73 11.48
CA ASP A 96 4.05 -9.98 10.72
C ASP A 96 5.02 -11.07 11.18
N TYR A 97 6.28 -10.71 11.46
CA TYR A 97 7.27 -11.67 11.97
C TYR A 97 6.94 -12.13 13.39
N LEU A 98 6.47 -11.20 14.24
CA LEU A 98 6.05 -11.51 15.61
C LEU A 98 4.80 -12.41 15.62
N LEU A 99 3.81 -12.14 14.77
CA LEU A 99 2.64 -13.00 14.59
C LEU A 99 3.04 -14.37 14.05
N TYR A 100 3.84 -14.43 12.99
CA TYR A 100 4.28 -15.69 12.40
C TYR A 100 5.00 -16.58 13.42
N ARG A 101 5.91 -16.00 14.22
CA ARG A 101 6.61 -16.71 15.30
C ARG A 101 5.67 -17.16 16.43
N ARG A 102 4.69 -16.33 16.80
CA ARG A 102 3.72 -16.66 17.87
C ARG A 102 2.77 -17.79 17.45
N PHE A 103 2.34 -17.83 16.20
CA PHE A 103 1.45 -18.88 15.68
C PHE A 103 2.19 -20.17 15.28
N HIS A 104 3.46 -20.11 14.86
CA HIS A 104 4.29 -21.29 14.58
C HIS A 104 5.02 -21.88 15.79
N SER A 105 4.91 -21.25 16.97
CA SER A 105 5.33 -21.87 18.23
C SER A 105 4.27 -22.86 18.70
N ARG A 106 4.12 -23.98 17.99
CA ARG A 106 3.45 -25.16 18.54
C ARG A 106 4.44 -25.95 19.43
N PRO A 107 3.95 -26.50 20.54
CA PRO A 107 4.76 -26.84 21.72
C PRO A 107 5.72 -27.97 21.41
N ALA A 108 6.93 -27.88 21.97
CA ALA A 108 7.86 -29.00 22.05
C ALA A 108 7.13 -30.16 22.74
N SER A 109 6.73 -31.17 21.98
CA SER A 109 6.34 -32.46 22.54
C SER A 109 7.62 -33.16 23.01
N ASN A 110 8.05 -32.83 24.23
CA ASN A 110 8.97 -33.68 24.97
C ASN A 110 8.25 -35.00 25.30
N GLY A 111 8.66 -36.08 24.66
CA GLY A 111 8.34 -37.46 25.05
C GLY A 111 9.65 -38.25 25.16
N PRO A 112 9.90 -38.97 26.27
CA PRO A 112 11.23 -39.41 26.66
C PRO A 112 11.75 -40.61 25.88
N THR A 113 13.08 -40.64 25.77
CA THR A 113 13.96 -41.76 25.44
C THR A 113 13.48 -43.09 26.03
N ARG A 114 13.29 -44.10 25.17
CA ARG A 114 13.51 -45.51 25.48
C ARG A 114 14.09 -46.21 24.25
#